data_AF-A0A972U3Z3-F1
#
_entry.id   AF-A0A972U3Z3-F1
#
_cell.length_a   1.000
_cell.length_b   1.000
_cell.length_c   1.000
_cell.angle_alpha   90.00
_cell.angle_beta   90.00
_cell.angle_gamma   90.00
#
_symmetry.space_group_name_H-M   'P 1'
#
loop_
_entity.id
_entity.type
_entity.pdbx_description
1 polymer ?
#
loop_
_entity_poly.entity_id
_entity_poly.type
_entity_poly.pdbx_seq_one_letter_code
_entity_poly.pdbx_strand_id
1 'polypeptide(L)'
;MFRSSNALPVQIITCDIAEFTVRARHRLSLAVALQAAVEKDQLSLEFQPQVTTNDGTLVGFEALLRWELPGEGRIPPVEFIPLAERTGIINQIDAWVLHEACRQAQQWNRAGHQFGRIAVNVSRLELRAKDYADQVRRTLQRTELPPELLEIEATESALVEHLDSVATNLNELRSLGITVEVDDFGTGYSSLSPLVGLPVDRLKIDGSFISPLPEAEDSGAVVTAIVALARALGLEVLAECVETSDQAVFLQHNPATLPRDTCTRVHCRPEQLPHTSKRGRRSRRFDRPRLSVVLGGLTWVNKPLLGSRRVFCWCHDCSTSAGSLGGVHR
;
A
#
# COMPACT_ATOMS: atom_id res chain seq x y z
N MET A 1 -11.77 48.74 53.21
CA MET A 1 -11.26 48.74 51.82
C MET A 1 -10.42 47.49 51.64
N PHE A 2 -11.03 46.35 51.32
CA PHE A 2 -10.34 45.14 50.85
C PHE A 2 -11.21 44.55 49.74
N ARG A 3 -10.63 44.48 48.54
CA ARG A 3 -11.28 44.15 47.28
C ARG A 3 -11.43 42.64 47.13
N SER A 4 -12.62 42.24 46.68
CA SER A 4 -12.90 41.19 45.68
C SER A 4 -11.86 40.06 45.56
N SER A 5 -12.22 38.88 46.08
CA SER A 5 -11.63 37.62 45.59
C SER A 5 -12.37 37.22 44.31
N ASN A 6 -11.64 37.29 43.20
CA ASN A 6 -12.02 36.71 41.91
C ASN A 6 -12.14 35.19 42.06
N ALA A 7 -13.37 34.67 42.02
CA ALA A 7 -13.59 33.28 41.66
C ALA A 7 -13.36 33.15 40.15
N LEU A 8 -12.25 32.51 39.77
CA LEU A 8 -12.04 32.07 38.39
C LEU A 8 -13.10 31.00 38.08
N PRO A 9 -13.82 31.08 36.95
CA PRO A 9 -14.72 30.00 36.57
C PRO A 9 -13.85 28.79 36.19
N VAL A 10 -14.03 27.69 36.92
CA VAL A 10 -13.57 26.38 36.46
C VAL A 10 -14.37 26.08 35.20
N GLN A 11 -13.75 26.25 34.02
CA GLN A 11 -14.23 25.63 32.80
C GLN A 11 -14.13 24.13 33.00
N ILE A 12 -15.22 23.53 33.46
CA ILE A 12 -15.41 22.09 33.34
C ILE A 12 -15.36 21.83 31.83
N ILE A 13 -14.31 21.16 31.37
CA ILE A 13 -14.27 20.57 30.05
C ILE A 13 -15.39 19.52 30.05
N THR A 14 -16.59 19.92 29.64
CA THR A 14 -17.63 18.99 29.25
C THR A 14 -17.14 18.36 27.95
N CYS A 15 -16.29 17.34 28.07
CA CYS A 15 -16.08 16.38 27.02
C CYS A 15 -17.47 15.81 26.72
N ASP A 16 -18.00 16.08 25.55
CA ASP A 16 -19.39 15.81 25.19
C ASP A 16 -19.63 14.30 25.23
N ILE A 17 -20.17 13.79 26.35
CA ILE A 17 -20.40 12.36 26.61
C ILE A 17 -21.28 11.77 25.48
N ALA A 18 -22.16 12.59 24.90
CA ALA A 18 -22.99 12.22 23.76
C ALA A 18 -22.17 11.93 22.50
N GLU A 19 -21.17 12.75 22.16
CA GLU A 19 -20.34 12.52 20.97
C GLU A 19 -19.43 11.29 21.15
N PHE A 20 -18.87 11.12 22.36
CA PHE A 20 -18.06 9.93 22.70
C PHE A 20 -18.89 8.64 22.61
N THR A 21 -20.13 8.65 23.12
CA THR A 21 -21.02 7.48 23.06
C THR A 21 -21.48 7.15 21.65
N VAL A 22 -21.68 8.14 20.77
CA VAL A 22 -22.00 7.92 19.36
C VAL A 22 -20.84 7.26 18.61
N ARG A 23 -19.62 7.79 18.74
CA ARG A 23 -18.43 7.20 18.10
C ARG A 23 -18.12 5.79 18.62
N ALA A 24 -18.29 5.56 19.92
CA ALA A 24 -18.12 4.24 20.51
C ALA A 24 -19.15 3.23 19.99
N ARG A 25 -20.43 3.64 19.86
CA ARG A 25 -21.49 2.81 19.27
C ARG A 25 -21.24 2.51 17.80
N HIS A 26 -20.80 3.50 17.02
CA HIS A 26 -20.44 3.30 15.62
C HIS A 26 -19.34 2.25 15.46
N ARG A 27 -18.24 2.40 16.21
CA ARG A 27 -17.13 1.44 16.20
C ARG A 27 -17.57 0.03 16.62
N LEU A 28 -18.45 -0.09 17.61
CA LEU A 28 -18.98 -1.39 18.02
C LEU A 28 -19.84 -2.02 16.91
N SER A 29 -20.71 -1.23 16.27
CA SER A 29 -21.53 -1.66 15.13
C SER A 29 -20.67 -2.19 13.98
N LEU A 30 -19.64 -1.43 13.60
CA LEU A 30 -18.69 -1.85 12.57
C LEU A 30 -17.95 -3.12 12.96
N ALA A 31 -17.60 -3.34 14.22
CA ALA A 31 -16.88 -4.53 14.66
C ALA A 31 -17.70 -5.80 14.44
N VAL A 32 -18.98 -5.73 14.79
CA VAL A 32 -19.95 -6.81 14.62
C VAL A 32 -20.25 -7.02 13.14
N ALA A 33 -20.38 -5.94 12.37
CA ALA A 33 -20.59 -6.05 10.93
C ALA A 33 -19.40 -6.68 10.20
N LEU A 34 -18.17 -6.33 10.60
CA LEU A 34 -16.94 -6.85 10.02
C LEU A 34 -16.79 -8.37 10.24
N GLN A 35 -17.27 -8.88 11.39
CA GLN A 35 -17.38 -10.32 11.64
C GLN A 35 -18.20 -11.07 10.60
N ALA A 36 -19.26 -10.45 10.09
CA ALA A 36 -20.08 -11.04 9.05
C ALA A 36 -19.59 -10.71 7.63
N ALA A 37 -18.67 -9.76 7.45
CA ALA A 37 -18.31 -9.23 6.14
C ALA A 37 -17.65 -10.28 5.22
N VAL A 38 -16.80 -11.15 5.80
CA VAL A 38 -16.13 -12.24 5.07
C VAL A 38 -17.15 -13.26 4.54
N GLU A 39 -18.17 -13.59 5.33
CA GLU A 39 -19.20 -14.58 4.96
C GLU A 39 -20.28 -14.01 4.03
N LYS A 40 -20.45 -12.69 4.01
CA LYS A 40 -21.53 -12.00 3.27
C LYS A 40 -21.08 -11.35 1.97
N ASP A 41 -19.92 -11.73 1.44
CA ASP A 41 -19.35 -11.17 0.20
C ASP A 41 -19.30 -9.63 0.19
N GLN A 42 -19.02 -9.03 1.35
CA GLN A 42 -18.95 -7.56 1.51
C GLN A 42 -17.54 -7.02 1.28
N LEU A 43 -16.56 -7.91 1.19
CA LEU A 43 -15.17 -7.58 0.94
C LEU A 43 -14.86 -7.73 -0.54
N SER A 44 -14.07 -6.81 -1.07
CA SER A 44 -13.55 -6.88 -2.44
C SER A 44 -12.11 -6.36 -2.49
N LEU A 45 -11.41 -6.67 -3.58
CA LEU A 45 -10.07 -6.16 -3.84
C LEU A 45 -10.10 -5.18 -5.01
N GLU A 46 -9.45 -4.04 -4.78
CA GLU A 46 -9.01 -3.13 -5.82
C GLU A 46 -7.52 -3.31 -6.06
N PHE A 47 -7.07 -3.18 -7.31
CA PHE A 47 -5.66 -3.39 -7.66
C PHE A 47 -5.03 -2.11 -8.19
N GLN A 48 -4.01 -1.59 -7.52
CA GLN A 48 -3.33 -0.35 -7.91
C GLN A 48 -2.05 -0.67 -8.71
N PRO A 49 -1.85 -0.15 -9.94
CA PRO A 49 -0.70 -0.49 -10.75
C PRO A 49 0.58 0.16 -10.22
N GLN A 50 1.65 -0.62 -10.24
CA GLN A 50 3.02 -0.21 -9.98
C GLN A 50 3.78 -0.17 -11.32
N VAL A 51 4.47 0.94 -11.63
CA VAL A 51 5.18 1.13 -12.91
C VAL A 51 6.61 1.60 -12.70
N THR A 52 7.54 1.27 -13.61
CA THR A 52 8.90 1.84 -13.53
C THR A 52 8.88 3.34 -13.85
N THR A 53 9.76 4.09 -13.19
CA THR A 53 9.91 5.52 -13.49
C THR A 53 10.53 5.78 -14.86
N ASN A 54 11.35 4.87 -15.39
CA ASN A 54 12.12 5.09 -16.61
C ASN A 54 11.27 5.10 -17.88
N ASP A 55 10.41 4.10 -18.05
CA ASP A 55 9.65 3.89 -19.30
C ASP A 55 8.16 3.60 -19.06
N GLY A 56 7.69 3.67 -17.82
CA GLY A 56 6.29 3.41 -17.46
C GLY A 56 5.89 1.94 -17.58
N THR A 57 6.84 1.01 -17.72
CA THR A 57 6.54 -0.42 -17.76
C THR A 57 5.84 -0.87 -16.48
N LEU A 58 4.71 -1.57 -16.62
CA LEU A 58 4.00 -2.22 -15.52
C LEU A 58 4.88 -3.28 -14.86
N VAL A 59 5.09 -3.17 -13.55
CA VAL A 59 5.91 -4.10 -12.75
C VAL A 59 5.11 -4.86 -11.70
N GLY A 60 3.89 -4.42 -11.40
CA GLY A 60 3.05 -5.09 -10.42
C GLY A 60 1.72 -4.40 -10.20
N PHE A 61 0.96 -4.98 -9.29
CA PHE A 61 -0.24 -4.41 -8.70
C PHE A 61 -0.19 -4.57 -7.19
N GLU A 62 -0.66 -3.57 -6.45
CA GLU A 62 -0.95 -3.68 -5.02
C GLU A 62 -2.43 -4.03 -4.82
N ALA A 63 -2.71 -5.09 -4.05
CA ALA A 63 -4.07 -5.51 -3.71
C ALA A 63 -4.57 -4.76 -2.47
N LEU A 64 -5.58 -3.93 -2.68
CA LEU A 64 -6.14 -3.05 -1.67
C LEU A 64 -7.54 -3.52 -1.27
N LEU A 65 -7.71 -3.84 0.01
CA LEU A 65 -8.99 -4.27 0.56
C LEU A 65 -10.03 -3.15 0.53
N ARG A 66 -11.25 -3.50 0.15
CA ARG A 66 -12.45 -2.67 0.16
C ARG A 66 -13.56 -3.36 0.91
N TRP A 67 -14.30 -2.58 1.70
CA TRP A 67 -15.47 -3.06 2.41
C TRP A 67 -16.68 -2.22 2.02
N GLU A 68 -17.67 -2.89 1.45
CA GLU A 68 -18.97 -2.30 1.13
C GLU A 68 -19.99 -2.78 2.17
N LEU A 69 -20.45 -1.85 3.00
CA LEU A 69 -21.42 -2.14 4.06
C LEU A 69 -22.83 -1.76 3.59
N PRO A 70 -23.78 -2.72 3.50
CA PRO A 70 -25.14 -2.41 3.05
C PRO A 70 -25.81 -1.34 3.91
N GLY A 71 -26.25 -0.26 3.26
CA GLY A 71 -26.91 0.88 3.90
C GLY A 71 -25.97 2.03 4.31
N GLU A 72 -24.67 1.77 4.47
CA GLU A 72 -23.66 2.78 4.81
C GLU A 72 -22.70 3.07 3.64
N GLY A 73 -22.60 2.15 2.68
CA GLY A 73 -21.73 2.27 1.52
C GLY A 73 -20.29 1.83 1.82
N ARG A 74 -19.34 2.43 1.11
CA ARG A 74 -17.92 2.08 1.19
C ARG A 74 -17.31 2.58 2.49
N ILE A 75 -16.82 1.66 3.31
CA ILE A 75 -16.13 1.98 4.56
C ILE A 75 -14.61 2.08 4.30
N PRO A 76 -13.96 3.20 4.66
CA PRO A 76 -12.52 3.37 4.45
C PRO A 76 -11.67 2.38 5.28
N PRO A 77 -10.58 1.82 4.71
CA PRO A 77 -9.65 0.94 5.44
C PRO A 77 -9.15 1.53 6.77
N VAL A 78 -8.87 2.83 6.80
CA VAL A 78 -8.43 3.56 8.00
C VAL A 78 -9.42 3.47 9.16
N GLU A 79 -10.70 3.19 8.89
CA GLU A 79 -11.74 3.05 9.92
C GLU A 79 -11.84 1.62 10.45
N PHE A 80 -11.79 0.61 9.56
CA PHE A 80 -12.07 -0.77 9.93
C PHE A 80 -10.83 -1.65 10.16
N ILE A 81 -9.68 -1.37 9.55
CA ILE A 81 -8.45 -2.17 9.77
C ILE A 81 -7.98 -2.10 11.23
N PRO A 82 -7.91 -0.91 11.90
CA PRO A 82 -7.53 -0.87 13.30
C PRO A 82 -8.51 -1.60 14.22
N LEU A 83 -9.78 -1.67 13.80
CA LEU A 83 -10.79 -2.44 14.52
C LEU A 83 -10.60 -3.94 14.32
N ALA A 84 -10.27 -4.35 13.10
CA ALA A 84 -9.98 -5.73 12.76
C ALA A 84 -8.78 -6.28 13.55
N GLU A 85 -7.72 -5.48 13.67
CA GLU A 85 -6.53 -5.84 14.46
C GLU A 85 -6.89 -6.02 15.95
N ARG A 86 -7.68 -5.09 16.53
CA ARG A 86 -8.05 -5.17 17.95
C ARG A 86 -8.94 -6.36 18.29
N THR A 87 -9.77 -6.81 17.35
CA THR A 87 -10.69 -7.95 17.57
C THR A 87 -10.10 -9.29 17.12
N GLY A 88 -8.94 -9.27 16.44
CA GLY A 88 -8.29 -10.48 15.89
C GLY A 88 -8.95 -11.02 14.62
N ILE A 89 -10.00 -10.37 14.10
CA ILE A 89 -10.60 -10.78 12.82
C ILE A 89 -9.71 -10.48 11.63
N ILE A 90 -8.74 -9.58 11.78
CA ILE A 90 -7.77 -9.26 10.71
C ILE A 90 -7.13 -10.54 10.15
N ASN A 91 -6.93 -11.56 10.97
CA ASN A 91 -6.41 -12.86 10.57
C ASN A 91 -7.26 -13.55 9.47
N GLN A 92 -8.59 -13.52 9.64
CA GLN A 92 -9.52 -14.09 8.66
C GLN A 92 -9.56 -13.25 7.39
N ILE A 93 -9.46 -11.93 7.54
CA ILE A 93 -9.42 -10.98 6.44
C ILE A 93 -8.13 -11.16 5.63
N ASP A 94 -6.96 -11.21 6.27
CA ASP A 94 -5.65 -11.43 5.65
C ASP A 94 -5.64 -12.75 4.88
N ALA A 95 -6.17 -13.82 5.47
CA ALA A 95 -6.29 -15.12 4.80
C ALA A 95 -7.18 -15.05 3.54
N TRP A 96 -8.29 -14.31 3.62
CA TRP A 96 -9.19 -14.09 2.49
C TRP A 96 -8.54 -13.22 1.41
N VAL A 97 -7.89 -12.11 1.78
CA VAL A 97 -7.19 -11.18 0.88
C VAL A 97 -6.09 -11.92 0.13
N LEU A 98 -5.24 -12.66 0.84
CA LEU A 98 -4.16 -13.44 0.25
C LEU A 98 -4.69 -14.44 -0.78
N HIS A 99 -5.75 -15.17 -0.43
CA HIS A 99 -6.37 -16.12 -1.34
C HIS A 99 -6.94 -15.46 -2.58
N GLU A 100 -7.73 -14.39 -2.42
CA GLU A 100 -8.40 -13.71 -3.52
C GLU A 100 -7.41 -13.00 -4.46
N ALA A 101 -6.37 -12.37 -3.89
CA ALA A 101 -5.28 -11.78 -4.66
C ALA A 101 -4.53 -12.85 -5.48
N CYS A 102 -4.18 -13.99 -4.86
CA CYS A 102 -3.51 -15.08 -5.56
C CYS A 102 -4.38 -15.70 -6.65
N ARG A 103 -5.67 -15.90 -6.36
CA ARG A 103 -6.67 -16.41 -7.33
C ARG A 103 -6.76 -15.47 -8.53
N GLN A 104 -6.85 -14.16 -8.30
CA GLN A 104 -6.97 -13.16 -9.35
C GLN A 104 -5.68 -13.06 -10.18
N ALA A 105 -4.52 -13.04 -9.53
CA ALA A 105 -3.23 -13.01 -10.20
C ALA A 105 -3.01 -14.26 -11.07
N GLN A 106 -3.43 -15.44 -10.61
CA GLN A 106 -3.34 -16.66 -11.41
C GLN A 106 -4.27 -16.59 -12.63
N GLN A 107 -5.47 -16.02 -12.47
CA GLN A 107 -6.36 -15.81 -13.61
C GLN A 107 -5.68 -14.93 -14.68
N TRP A 108 -5.01 -13.85 -14.28
CA TRP A 108 -4.27 -13.00 -15.20
C TRP A 108 -3.07 -13.72 -15.83
N ASN A 109 -2.33 -14.51 -15.04
CA ASN A 109 -1.19 -15.29 -15.50
C ASN A 109 -1.61 -16.33 -16.56
N ARG A 110 -2.69 -17.09 -16.32
CA ARG A 110 -3.23 -18.08 -17.27
C ARG A 110 -3.77 -17.44 -18.55
N ALA A 111 -4.26 -16.21 -18.46
CA ALA A 111 -4.67 -15.43 -19.63
C ALA A 111 -3.47 -14.83 -20.41
N GLY A 112 -2.24 -15.01 -19.93
CA GLY A 112 -1.01 -14.56 -20.59
C GLY A 112 -0.67 -13.09 -20.35
N HIS A 113 -1.29 -12.44 -19.36
CA HIS A 113 -0.97 -11.06 -19.01
C HIS A 113 0.38 -10.99 -18.28
N GLN A 114 1.24 -10.06 -18.71
CA GLN A 114 2.48 -9.75 -18.03
C GLN A 114 2.23 -8.57 -17.08
N PHE A 115 1.78 -8.88 -15.87
CA PHE A 115 1.50 -7.87 -14.85
C PHE A 115 2.64 -7.68 -13.84
N GLY A 116 3.67 -8.55 -13.87
CA GLY A 116 4.71 -8.56 -12.86
C GLY A 116 4.23 -9.23 -11.57
N ARG A 117 4.25 -8.53 -10.44
CA ARG A 117 3.88 -9.08 -9.12
C ARG A 117 2.49 -8.63 -8.67
N ILE A 118 1.84 -9.42 -7.82
CA ILE A 118 0.70 -9.01 -7.00
C ILE A 118 1.20 -8.83 -5.57
N ALA A 119 1.11 -7.62 -5.04
CA ALA A 119 1.51 -7.29 -3.69
C ALA A 119 0.31 -7.35 -2.74
N VAL A 120 0.50 -7.97 -1.58
CA VAL A 120 -0.52 -8.18 -0.57
C VAL A 120 0.01 -7.70 0.77
N ASN A 121 -0.72 -6.77 1.38
CA ASN A 121 -0.47 -6.31 2.74
C ASN A 121 -0.70 -7.43 3.75
N VAL A 122 0.22 -7.57 4.72
CA VAL A 122 0.08 -8.49 5.85
C VAL A 122 0.01 -7.74 7.18
N SER A 123 -0.93 -8.11 8.03
CA SER A 123 -0.99 -7.54 9.38
C SER A 123 0.12 -8.07 10.28
N ARG A 124 0.38 -7.30 11.34
CA ARG A 124 1.42 -7.63 12.33
C ARG A 124 1.14 -8.93 13.08
N LEU A 125 -0.14 -9.23 13.31
CA LEU A 125 -0.56 -10.45 14.00
C LEU A 125 -0.22 -11.68 13.15
N GLU A 126 -0.45 -11.60 11.86
CA GLU A 126 -0.24 -12.71 10.94
C GLU A 126 1.23 -12.93 10.60
N LEU A 127 2.00 -11.87 10.40
CA LEU A 127 3.43 -12.02 10.14
C LEU A 127 4.20 -12.66 11.32
N ARG A 128 3.66 -12.59 12.54
CA ARG A 128 4.22 -13.25 13.75
C ARG A 128 3.76 -14.68 13.94
N ALA A 129 2.65 -15.07 13.31
CA ALA A 129 2.13 -16.42 13.44
C ALA A 129 3.17 -17.42 12.93
N LYS A 130 3.48 -18.45 13.72
CA LYS A 130 4.56 -19.42 13.40
C LYS A 130 4.31 -20.18 12.10
N ASP A 131 3.08 -20.23 11.64
CA ASP A 131 2.64 -20.98 10.47
C ASP A 131 2.24 -20.08 9.29
N TYR A 132 2.59 -18.78 9.32
CA TYR A 132 2.25 -17.85 8.25
C TYR A 132 2.87 -18.25 6.91
N ALA A 133 4.17 -18.56 6.87
CA ALA A 133 4.81 -19.00 5.63
C ALA A 133 4.18 -20.30 5.08
N ASP A 134 3.76 -21.22 5.95
CA ASP A 134 3.01 -22.40 5.57
C ASP A 134 1.59 -22.07 5.05
N GLN A 135 0.91 -21.08 5.63
CA GLN A 135 -0.37 -20.57 5.13
C GLN A 135 -0.22 -20.01 3.71
N VAL A 136 0.81 -19.22 3.45
CA VAL A 136 1.12 -18.70 2.12
C VAL A 136 1.42 -19.83 1.14
N ARG A 137 2.24 -20.82 1.54
CA ARG A 137 2.51 -22.01 0.72
C ARG A 137 1.23 -22.76 0.35
N ARG A 138 0.33 -23.00 1.30
CA ARG A 138 -0.97 -23.66 1.04
C ARG A 138 -1.84 -22.86 0.08
N THR A 139 -1.86 -21.53 0.21
CA THR A 139 -2.63 -20.66 -0.69
C THR A 139 -2.08 -20.67 -2.11
N LEU A 140 -0.76 -20.60 -2.27
CA LEU A 140 -0.11 -20.72 -3.58
C LEU A 140 -0.38 -22.10 -4.22
N GLN A 141 -0.34 -23.18 -3.44
CA GLN A 141 -0.69 -24.53 -3.94
C GLN A 141 -2.15 -24.61 -4.41
N ARG A 142 -3.09 -24.06 -3.63
CA ARG A 142 -4.53 -24.07 -3.95
C ARG A 142 -4.88 -23.21 -5.17
N THR A 143 -4.22 -22.07 -5.30
CA THR A 143 -4.45 -21.14 -6.42
C THR A 143 -3.59 -21.44 -7.63
N GLU A 144 -2.55 -22.26 -7.48
CA GLU A 144 -1.52 -22.57 -8.48
C GLU A 144 -0.77 -21.34 -9.01
N LEU A 145 -0.74 -20.25 -8.23
CA LEU A 145 0.05 -19.08 -8.57
C LEU A 145 1.56 -19.41 -8.40
N PRO A 146 2.41 -19.14 -9.41
CA PRO A 146 3.85 -19.19 -9.23
C PRO A 146 4.31 -18.24 -8.12
N PRO A 147 5.09 -18.69 -7.13
CA PRO A 147 5.49 -17.87 -5.98
C PRO A 147 6.18 -16.54 -6.36
N GLU A 148 6.91 -16.53 -7.47
CA GLU A 148 7.61 -15.32 -7.97
C GLU A 148 6.67 -14.19 -8.42
N LEU A 149 5.38 -14.47 -8.57
CA LEU A 149 4.36 -13.48 -8.89
C LEU A 149 3.71 -12.89 -7.64
N LEU A 150 3.99 -13.42 -6.43
CA LEU A 150 3.49 -12.89 -5.17
C LEU A 150 4.55 -12.00 -4.50
N GLU A 151 4.08 -10.90 -3.93
CA GLU A 151 4.83 -10.02 -3.06
C GLU A 151 4.05 -9.81 -1.76
N ILE A 152 4.77 -9.82 -0.63
CA ILE A 152 4.19 -9.55 0.68
C ILE A 152 4.71 -8.19 1.17
N GLU A 153 3.78 -7.30 1.49
CA GLU A 153 4.06 -5.96 2.01
C GLU A 153 3.78 -5.94 3.51
N ALA A 154 4.75 -5.50 4.30
CA ALA A 154 4.64 -5.40 5.74
C ALA A 154 5.11 -4.02 6.22
N THR A 155 4.32 -3.38 7.08
CA THR A 155 4.72 -2.10 7.67
C THR A 155 6.01 -2.25 8.48
N GLU A 156 6.79 -1.18 8.59
CA GLU A 156 7.99 -1.15 9.43
C GLU A 156 7.73 -1.69 10.85
N SER A 157 6.64 -1.25 11.48
CA SER A 157 6.26 -1.69 12.83
C SER A 157 5.94 -3.19 12.93
N ALA A 158 5.47 -3.81 11.84
CA ALA A 158 5.26 -5.26 11.78
C ALA A 158 6.56 -6.05 11.92
N LEU A 159 7.65 -5.48 11.40
CA LEU A 159 8.93 -6.15 11.23
C LEU A 159 9.79 -6.09 12.50
N VAL A 160 9.71 -5.00 13.26
CA VAL A 160 10.58 -4.75 14.42
C VAL A 160 10.13 -5.50 15.68
N GLU A 161 8.85 -5.80 15.79
CA GLU A 161 8.29 -6.51 16.94
C GLU A 161 8.41 -8.03 16.77
N HIS A 162 9.06 -8.72 17.71
CA HIS A 162 9.30 -10.17 17.68
C HIS A 162 10.16 -10.65 16.49
N LEU A 163 11.36 -10.06 16.37
CA LEU A 163 12.30 -10.28 15.27
C LEU A 163 12.55 -11.76 14.94
N ASP A 164 12.70 -12.65 15.93
CA ASP A 164 13.03 -14.06 15.65
C ASP A 164 11.93 -14.79 14.85
N SER A 165 10.66 -14.62 15.24
CA SER A 165 9.53 -15.23 14.52
C SER A 165 9.33 -14.60 13.15
N VAL A 166 9.43 -13.27 13.06
CA VAL A 166 9.28 -12.55 11.80
C VAL A 166 10.40 -12.96 10.84
N ALA A 167 11.66 -12.93 11.27
CA ALA A 167 12.79 -13.31 10.44
C ALA A 167 12.69 -14.76 9.95
N THR A 168 12.17 -15.68 10.76
CA THR A 168 11.90 -17.06 10.34
C THR A 168 10.90 -17.08 9.18
N ASN A 169 9.73 -16.45 9.35
CA ASN A 169 8.71 -16.38 8.30
C ASN A 169 9.24 -15.72 7.03
N LEU A 170 9.94 -14.59 7.13
CA LEU A 170 10.47 -13.89 5.96
C LEU A 170 11.52 -14.71 5.20
N ASN A 171 12.41 -15.42 5.92
CA ASN A 171 13.36 -16.34 5.29
C ASN A 171 12.64 -17.47 4.54
N GLU A 172 11.59 -18.04 5.15
CA GLU A 172 10.79 -19.08 4.51
C GLU A 172 10.06 -18.56 3.26
N LEU A 173 9.44 -17.39 3.33
CA LEU A 173 8.79 -16.75 2.17
C LEU A 173 9.79 -16.55 1.02
N ARG A 174 10.98 -16.00 1.31
CA ARG A 174 12.02 -15.83 0.29
C ARG A 174 12.56 -17.14 -0.25
N SER A 175 12.63 -18.19 0.57
CA SER A 175 13.02 -19.53 0.10
C SER A 175 12.02 -20.12 -0.91
N LEU A 176 10.75 -19.68 -0.85
CA LEU A 176 9.73 -20.01 -1.84
C LEU A 176 9.85 -19.17 -3.13
N GLY A 177 10.66 -18.11 -3.13
CA GLY A 177 10.78 -17.17 -4.24
C GLY A 177 9.84 -15.97 -4.17
N ILE A 178 9.19 -15.76 -3.02
CA ILE A 178 8.26 -14.64 -2.78
C ILE A 178 9.09 -13.39 -2.45
N THR A 179 8.70 -12.25 -3.02
CA THR A 179 9.34 -10.96 -2.73
C THR A 179 8.76 -10.37 -1.44
N VAL A 180 9.61 -9.81 -0.59
CA VAL A 180 9.17 -9.11 0.64
C VAL A 180 9.49 -7.63 0.52
N GLU A 181 8.47 -6.79 0.73
CA GLU A 181 8.57 -5.33 0.75
C GLU A 181 8.30 -4.78 2.16
N VAL A 182 9.08 -3.77 2.54
CA VAL A 182 8.82 -2.95 3.73
C VAL A 182 8.00 -1.74 3.34
N ASP A 183 6.80 -1.61 3.92
CA ASP A 183 5.88 -0.49 3.70
C ASP A 183 5.95 0.57 4.81
N ASP A 184 5.45 1.76 4.51
CA ASP A 184 5.38 2.95 5.37
C ASP A 184 6.75 3.36 5.94
N PHE A 185 7.84 3.13 5.20
CA PHE A 185 9.17 3.35 5.75
C PHE A 185 9.43 4.84 6.05
N GLY A 186 9.81 5.14 7.29
CA GLY A 186 10.16 6.49 7.75
C GLY A 186 9.02 7.24 8.44
N THR A 187 7.79 6.72 8.46
CA THR A 187 6.68 7.31 9.23
C THR A 187 6.58 6.79 10.66
N GLY A 188 7.34 5.73 10.99
CA GLY A 188 7.28 5.01 12.26
C GLY A 188 8.60 4.98 13.03
N TYR A 189 9.18 3.78 13.18
CA TYR A 189 10.34 3.55 14.07
C TYR A 189 11.54 4.39 13.60
N SER A 190 12.08 5.22 14.49
CA SER A 190 13.17 6.14 14.14
C SER A 190 14.56 5.47 14.08
N SER A 191 14.64 4.15 13.87
CA SER A 191 15.88 3.40 13.93
C SER A 191 16.02 2.49 12.72
N LEU A 192 17.11 2.69 11.97
CA LEU A 192 17.49 1.87 10.81
C LEU A 192 17.99 0.47 11.20
N SER A 193 18.35 0.28 12.47
CA SER A 193 18.99 -0.95 12.96
C SER A 193 18.20 -2.23 12.73
N PRO A 194 16.86 -2.27 12.88
CA PRO A 194 16.09 -3.50 12.67
C PRO A 194 16.07 -3.97 11.21
N LEU A 195 16.18 -3.05 10.24
CA LEU A 195 16.23 -3.38 8.82
C LEU A 195 17.53 -4.07 8.42
N VAL A 196 18.62 -3.78 9.13
CA VAL A 196 19.92 -4.37 8.86
C VAL A 196 19.90 -5.85 9.25
N GLY A 197 19.88 -6.72 8.24
CA GLY A 197 19.88 -8.18 8.43
C GLY A 197 18.51 -8.83 8.33
N LEU A 198 17.43 -8.06 8.16
CA LEU A 198 16.14 -8.64 7.79
C LEU A 198 16.17 -9.10 6.32
N PRO A 199 15.61 -10.28 6.02
CA PRO A 199 15.58 -10.82 4.67
C PRO A 199 14.42 -10.17 3.90
N VAL A 200 14.60 -8.90 3.53
CA VAL A 200 13.67 -8.11 2.69
C VAL A 200 14.30 -7.79 1.34
N ASP A 201 13.48 -7.51 0.34
CA ASP A 201 13.92 -7.28 -1.04
C ASP A 201 13.64 -5.85 -1.53
N ARG A 202 12.60 -5.21 -0.98
CA ARG A 202 12.12 -3.89 -1.41
C ARG A 202 11.80 -2.98 -0.22
N LEU A 203 11.86 -1.69 -0.48
CA LEU A 203 11.47 -0.64 0.45
C LEU A 203 10.54 0.34 -0.26
N LYS A 204 9.35 0.55 0.31
CA LYS A 204 8.36 1.52 -0.16
C LYS A 204 8.46 2.82 0.63
N ILE A 205 8.58 3.93 -0.09
CA ILE A 205 8.61 5.29 0.46
C ILE A 205 7.18 5.80 0.51
N ASP A 206 6.74 6.11 1.73
CA ASP A 206 5.40 6.63 2.01
C ASP A 206 5.10 7.93 1.24
N GLY A 207 3.87 8.04 0.77
CA GLY A 207 3.39 9.18 -0.02
C GLY A 207 3.54 10.55 0.68
N SER A 208 3.57 10.61 2.01
CA SER A 208 3.77 11.85 2.77
C SER A 208 5.15 12.49 2.54
N PHE A 209 6.16 11.70 2.18
CA PHE A 209 7.48 12.21 1.77
C PHE A 209 7.52 12.60 0.29
N ILE A 210 6.64 12.02 -0.54
CA ILE A 210 6.59 12.25 -1.98
C ILE A 210 5.73 13.46 -2.33
N SER A 211 4.58 13.62 -1.70
CA SER A 211 3.59 14.67 -1.98
C SER A 211 4.19 16.09 -1.94
N PRO A 212 5.08 16.45 -0.99
CA PRO A 212 5.69 17.79 -0.93
C PRO A 212 6.82 18.04 -1.93
N LEU A 213 7.19 17.05 -2.75
CA LEU A 213 8.27 17.21 -3.72
C LEU A 213 7.78 17.91 -5.00
N PRO A 214 8.66 18.69 -5.67
CA PRO A 214 10.06 18.96 -5.30
C PRO A 214 10.27 20.16 -4.37
N GLU A 215 9.21 20.86 -3.96
CA GLU A 215 9.32 22.17 -3.30
C GLU A 215 9.84 22.11 -1.86
N ALA A 216 9.61 21.00 -1.14
CA ALA A 216 10.07 20.82 0.23
C ALA A 216 11.48 20.20 0.29
N GLU A 217 12.49 21.02 0.61
CA GLU A 217 13.88 20.59 0.73
C GLU A 217 14.07 19.46 1.76
N ASP A 218 13.37 19.53 2.90
CA ASP A 218 13.43 18.52 3.95
C ASP A 218 12.91 17.16 3.46
N SER A 219 11.76 17.13 2.77
CA SER A 219 11.23 15.91 2.15
C SER A 219 12.19 15.38 1.09
N GLY A 220 12.78 16.26 0.29
CA GLY A 220 13.78 15.88 -0.71
C GLY A 220 15.03 15.24 -0.10
N ALA A 221 15.52 15.78 1.02
CA ALA A 221 16.65 15.23 1.76
C ALA A 221 16.32 13.85 2.36
N VAL A 222 15.13 13.67 2.94
CA VAL A 222 14.67 12.39 3.49
C VAL A 222 14.57 11.33 2.38
N VAL A 223 13.90 11.62 1.27
CA VAL A 223 13.77 10.70 0.13
C VAL A 223 15.15 10.31 -0.41
N THR A 224 16.06 11.27 -0.55
CA THR A 224 17.43 11.01 -1.00
C THR A 224 18.18 10.08 -0.03
N ALA A 225 18.03 10.30 1.28
CA ALA A 225 18.64 9.45 2.30
C ALA A 225 18.08 8.01 2.28
N ILE A 226 16.76 7.86 2.15
CA ILE A 226 16.10 6.55 2.06
C ILE A 226 16.57 5.79 0.81
N VAL A 227 16.63 6.45 -0.35
CA VAL A 227 17.13 5.84 -1.59
C VAL A 227 18.58 5.41 -1.46
N ALA A 228 19.44 6.23 -0.83
CA ALA A 228 20.84 5.90 -0.59
C ALA A 228 21.00 4.70 0.37
N LEU A 229 20.16 4.62 1.41
CA LEU A 229 20.13 3.49 2.34
C LEU A 229 19.72 2.19 1.63
N ALA A 230 18.61 2.21 0.90
CA ALA A 230 18.13 1.04 0.16
C ALA A 230 19.20 0.50 -0.79
N ARG A 231 19.94 1.39 -1.48
CA ARG A 231 21.11 1.03 -2.30
C ARG A 231 22.21 0.36 -1.52
N ALA A 232 22.60 0.91 -0.38
CA ALA A 232 23.65 0.36 0.46
C ALA A 232 23.29 -1.04 0.97
N LEU A 233 21.99 -1.32 1.15
CA LEU A 233 21.46 -2.62 1.56
C LEU A 233 21.12 -3.56 0.39
N GLY A 234 21.23 -3.09 -0.86
CA GLY A 234 20.90 -3.87 -2.05
C GLY A 234 19.40 -4.09 -2.29
N LEU A 235 18.54 -3.22 -1.75
CA LEU A 235 17.09 -3.27 -1.86
C LEU A 235 16.58 -2.49 -3.09
N GLU A 236 15.49 -2.94 -3.71
CA GLU A 236 14.73 -2.11 -4.67
C GLU A 236 13.93 -1.04 -3.94
N VAL A 237 13.59 0.05 -4.63
CA VAL A 237 12.79 1.14 -4.06
C VAL A 237 11.50 1.32 -4.84
N LEU A 238 10.39 1.42 -4.11
CA LEU A 238 9.09 1.83 -4.61
C LEU A 238 8.73 3.18 -3.98
N ALA A 239 8.22 4.13 -4.75
CA ALA A 239 7.67 5.37 -4.19
C ALA A 239 6.15 5.40 -4.38
N GLU A 240 5.41 5.66 -3.32
CA GLU A 240 3.95 5.75 -3.35
C GLU A 240 3.48 7.16 -3.73
N CYS A 241 2.22 7.28 -4.18
CA CYS A 241 1.54 8.56 -4.39
C CYS A 241 2.31 9.55 -5.29
N VAL A 242 2.92 9.06 -6.37
CA VAL A 242 3.50 9.93 -7.39
C VAL A 242 2.38 10.42 -8.30
N GLU A 243 2.09 11.72 -8.20
CA GLU A 243 0.98 12.39 -8.87
C GLU A 243 1.45 13.35 -9.97
N THR A 244 2.66 13.94 -9.83
CA THR A 244 3.17 14.95 -10.75
C THR A 244 4.38 14.46 -11.55
N SER A 245 4.58 15.05 -12.74
CA SER A 245 5.79 14.81 -13.53
C SER A 245 7.05 15.24 -12.78
N ASP A 246 6.95 16.27 -11.96
CA ASP A 246 8.09 16.86 -11.27
C ASP A 246 8.55 15.97 -10.11
N GLN A 247 7.62 15.32 -9.40
CA GLN A 247 7.91 14.25 -8.45
C GLN A 247 8.62 13.07 -9.13
N ALA A 248 8.11 12.61 -10.28
CA ALA A 248 8.74 11.52 -11.03
C ALA A 248 10.15 11.89 -11.53
N VAL A 249 10.32 13.12 -12.02
CA VAL A 249 11.62 13.65 -12.44
C VAL A 249 12.58 13.74 -11.26
N PHE A 250 12.14 14.23 -10.10
CA PHE A 250 12.95 14.25 -8.88
C PHE A 250 13.43 12.84 -8.53
N LEU A 251 12.52 11.87 -8.51
CA LEU A 251 12.82 10.46 -8.21
C LEU A 251 13.81 9.83 -9.22
N GLN A 252 13.76 10.22 -10.49
CA GLN A 252 14.75 9.79 -11.51
C GLN A 252 16.12 10.47 -11.33
N HIS A 253 16.13 11.77 -10.98
CA HIS A 253 17.32 12.63 -11.00
C HIS A 253 18.03 12.77 -9.64
N ASN A 254 17.42 12.31 -8.54
CA ASN A 254 18.04 12.28 -7.22
C ASN A 254 18.46 10.87 -6.75
N PRO A 255 19.47 10.24 -7.38
CA PRO A 255 20.05 8.99 -6.91
C PRO A 255 21.43 9.19 -6.26
N ALA A 256 21.80 10.34 -5.70
CA ALA A 256 23.15 10.65 -5.17
C ALA A 256 24.39 10.38 -6.09
N THR A 257 24.28 9.72 -7.25
CA THR A 257 25.26 9.53 -8.35
C THR A 257 24.66 8.62 -9.42
N LEU A 258 23.91 9.15 -10.40
CA LEU A 258 23.77 8.50 -11.71
C LEU A 258 24.07 9.54 -12.80
N PRO A 259 24.90 9.22 -13.81
CA PRO A 259 25.15 10.13 -14.91
C PRO A 259 23.87 10.44 -15.69
N ARG A 260 23.80 11.69 -16.13
CA ARG A 260 22.84 12.24 -17.09
C ARG A 260 22.75 11.34 -18.32
N ASP A 261 21.53 10.98 -18.71
CA ASP A 261 21.05 10.92 -20.10
C ASP A 261 19.53 10.75 -20.09
N THR A 262 18.86 11.90 -20.19
CA THR A 262 17.45 12.13 -19.94
C THR A 262 16.57 11.75 -21.14
N CYS A 263 15.46 11.04 -20.91
CA CYS A 263 14.29 11.14 -21.78
C CYS A 263 13.09 11.63 -20.96
N THR A 264 12.87 12.94 -21.04
CA THR A 264 11.98 13.78 -20.21
C THR A 264 10.53 13.79 -20.72
N ARG A 265 9.89 12.62 -20.88
CA ARG A 265 8.45 12.58 -21.17
C ARG A 265 7.75 11.47 -20.40
N VAL A 266 7.41 11.74 -19.14
CA VAL A 266 6.32 11.04 -18.47
C VAL A 266 5.01 11.71 -18.91
N HIS A 267 4.58 11.42 -20.14
CA HIS A 267 3.18 11.61 -20.52
C HIS A 267 2.43 10.33 -20.12
N CYS A 268 1.97 10.25 -18.87
CA CYS A 268 0.97 9.25 -18.50
C CYS A 268 -0.38 9.69 -19.07
N ARG A 269 -0.65 9.38 -20.34
CA ARG A 269 -2.03 9.28 -20.83
C ARG A 269 -2.54 7.88 -20.48
N PRO A 270 -3.68 7.71 -19.78
CA PRO A 270 -4.23 6.41 -19.43
C PRO A 270 -4.92 5.70 -20.61
N GLU A 271 -4.43 5.92 -21.83
CA GLU A 271 -4.97 5.29 -23.01
C GLU A 271 -3.96 4.27 -23.53
N GLN A 272 -4.25 2.99 -23.25
CA GLN A 272 -3.66 1.76 -23.77
C GLN A 272 -2.67 1.06 -22.83
N LEU A 273 -3.06 -0.15 -22.39
CA LEU A 273 -2.14 -1.20 -21.99
C LEU A 273 -1.11 -1.38 -23.13
N PRO A 274 0.21 -1.26 -22.90
CA PRO A 274 1.18 -1.50 -23.95
C PRO A 274 1.13 -2.98 -24.35
N HIS A 275 0.75 -3.24 -25.60
CA HIS A 275 1.05 -4.51 -26.24
C HIS A 275 2.58 -4.63 -26.38
N THR A 276 3.25 -5.34 -25.48
CA THR A 276 4.68 -5.57 -25.61
C THR A 276 4.94 -6.73 -26.57
N SER A 277 5.64 -6.41 -27.66
CA SER A 277 6.09 -7.38 -28.65
C SER A 277 6.97 -8.45 -28.00
N LYS A 278 6.81 -9.70 -28.41
CA LYS A 278 7.70 -10.82 -28.09
C LYS A 278 9.16 -10.45 -28.41
N ARG A 279 9.95 -10.01 -27.43
CA ARG A 279 11.41 -10.01 -27.51
C ARG A 279 11.97 -10.80 -26.33
N GLY A 280 12.76 -11.81 -26.68
CA GLY A 280 13.15 -12.91 -25.81
C GLY A 280 13.96 -12.49 -24.58
N ARG A 281 13.74 -13.24 -23.50
CA ARG A 281 14.62 -13.25 -22.32
C ARG A 281 16.05 -13.55 -22.76
N ARG A 282 16.98 -12.64 -22.46
CA ARG A 282 18.40 -12.97 -22.27
C ARG A 282 18.76 -12.90 -20.79
N SER A 283 19.54 -13.88 -20.40
CA SER A 283 20.02 -14.27 -19.08
C SER A 283 20.66 -13.16 -18.24
N ARG A 284 20.25 -13.11 -16.96
CA ARG A 284 20.94 -12.76 -15.69
C ARG A 284 22.26 -11.98 -15.76
N ARG A 285 22.24 -10.77 -15.19
CA ARG A 285 23.25 -10.17 -14.29
C ARG A 285 22.54 -9.19 -13.35
N PHE A 286 22.78 -9.30 -12.05
CA PHE A 286 22.39 -8.30 -11.04
C PHE A 286 23.22 -7.04 -11.31
N ASP A 287 22.57 -5.93 -11.67
CA ASP A 287 23.19 -4.61 -11.68
C ASP A 287 22.10 -3.53 -11.58
N ARG A 288 22.18 -2.74 -10.49
CA ARG A 288 21.42 -1.52 -10.13
C ARG A 288 20.02 -1.70 -9.47
N PRO A 289 19.72 -0.93 -8.40
CA PRO A 289 18.38 -0.89 -7.83
C PRO A 289 17.43 -0.24 -8.81
N ARG A 290 16.29 -0.91 -9.03
CA ARG A 290 15.20 -0.41 -9.86
C ARG A 290 14.31 0.48 -9.00
N LEU A 291 13.91 1.62 -9.56
CA LEU A 291 12.94 2.53 -8.96
C LEU A 291 11.61 2.36 -9.69
N SER A 292 10.59 2.04 -8.94
CA SER A 292 9.21 1.95 -9.41
C SER A 292 8.35 2.95 -8.64
N VAL A 293 7.16 3.26 -9.15
CA VAL A 293 6.19 4.15 -8.52
C VAL A 293 4.80 3.54 -8.52
N VAL A 294 4.03 3.82 -7.48
CA VAL A 294 2.59 3.58 -7.44
C VAL A 294 1.89 4.83 -7.95
N LEU A 295 1.11 4.69 -9.03
CA LEU A 295 0.37 5.83 -9.59
C LEU A 295 -0.83 6.15 -8.72
N GLY A 296 -0.92 7.39 -8.22
CA GLY A 296 -2.10 7.88 -7.51
C GLY A 296 -3.36 7.80 -8.38
N GLY A 297 -4.43 7.21 -7.83
CA GLY A 297 -5.78 7.30 -8.43
C GLY A 297 -6.16 6.29 -9.52
N LEU A 298 -5.33 5.28 -9.82
CA LEU A 298 -5.69 4.18 -10.73
C LEU A 298 -5.95 2.90 -9.92
N THR A 299 -7.20 2.48 -9.77
CA THR A 299 -7.54 1.19 -9.16
C THR A 299 -8.36 0.32 -10.11
N TRP A 300 -8.05 -0.97 -10.15
CA TRP A 300 -8.75 -1.96 -10.95
C TRP A 300 -9.69 -2.76 -10.04
N VAL A 301 -10.98 -2.80 -10.35
CA VAL A 301 -11.95 -3.65 -9.65
C VAL A 301 -12.11 -4.94 -10.44
N ASN A 302 -11.84 -6.09 -9.79
CA ASN A 302 -12.14 -7.47 -10.18
C ASN A 302 -12.73 -7.68 -11.60
N LYS A 303 -11.96 -7.34 -12.65
CA LYS A 303 -12.37 -7.40 -14.05
C LYS A 303 -11.27 -8.04 -14.90
N PRO A 304 -11.64 -8.87 -15.91
CA PRO A 304 -10.69 -9.39 -16.87
C PRO A 304 -9.99 -8.23 -17.59
N LEU A 305 -8.66 -8.32 -17.78
CA LEU A 305 -7.88 -7.45 -18.66
C LEU A 305 -8.23 -7.75 -20.13
N LEU A 306 -9.48 -7.52 -20.53
CA LEU A 306 -9.95 -7.79 -21.89
C LEU A 306 -9.54 -6.65 -22.82
N GLY A 307 -8.72 -6.99 -23.81
CA GLY A 307 -8.43 -6.13 -24.95
C GLY A 307 -9.68 -5.93 -25.80
N SER A 308 -10.40 -4.82 -25.60
CA SER A 308 -11.03 -4.01 -26.66
C SER A 308 -11.98 -2.97 -26.04
N ARG A 309 -11.69 -1.69 -26.31
CA ARG A 309 -12.58 -0.52 -26.27
C ARG A 309 -13.78 -0.60 -25.30
N ARG A 310 -13.66 0.01 -24.11
CA ARG A 310 -14.42 1.23 -23.72
C ARG A 310 -14.34 1.54 -22.20
N VAL A 311 -14.07 2.83 -21.98
CA VAL A 311 -14.45 3.74 -20.87
C VAL A 311 -14.01 3.37 -19.46
N PHE A 312 -12.95 4.06 -19.05
CA PHE A 312 -12.32 4.11 -17.74
C PHE A 312 -13.11 5.08 -16.85
N CYS A 313 -13.51 4.67 -15.65
CA CYS A 313 -14.08 5.57 -14.65
C CYS A 313 -12.99 5.98 -13.65
N TRP A 314 -12.75 7.29 -13.60
CA TRP A 314 -12.09 8.01 -12.53
C TRP A 314 -13.04 8.05 -11.33
N CYS A 315 -12.63 7.54 -10.16
CA CYS A 315 -13.32 7.82 -8.91
C CYS A 315 -12.50 8.90 -8.19
N HIS A 316 -12.92 10.14 -8.37
CA HIS A 316 -12.49 11.25 -7.52
C HIS A 316 -13.34 11.16 -6.25
N ASP A 317 -12.73 10.82 -5.12
CA ASP A 317 -13.27 11.18 -3.80
C ASP A 317 -12.11 11.30 -2.81
N CYS A 318 -11.39 12.41 -2.94
CA CYS A 318 -10.67 13.03 -1.85
C CYS A 318 -11.28 14.42 -1.64
N SER A 319 -12.28 14.52 -0.77
CA SER A 319 -12.62 15.79 -0.13
C SER A 319 -13.27 15.55 1.23
N THR A 320 -12.44 15.56 2.27
CA THR A 320 -12.83 16.09 3.59
C THR A 320 -13.19 17.57 3.45
N SER A 321 -14.47 17.87 3.67
CA SER A 321 -15.01 19.07 4.34
C SER A 321 -14.17 20.37 4.34
N ALA A 322 -14.59 21.34 3.53
CA ALA A 322 -14.50 22.77 3.84
C ALA A 322 -15.81 23.45 3.44
N GLY A 323 -16.33 24.30 4.33
CA GLY A 323 -17.72 24.72 4.37
C GLY A 323 -18.18 25.76 3.33
N SER A 324 -19.51 25.82 3.23
CA SER A 324 -20.37 26.96 2.91
C SER A 324 -19.89 27.98 1.85
N LEU A 325 -20.70 28.15 0.79
CA LEU A 325 -21.38 29.40 0.47
C LEU A 325 -22.32 29.21 -0.75
N GLY A 326 -23.54 29.76 -0.63
CA GLY A 326 -24.53 30.17 -1.65
C GLY A 326 -24.56 29.47 -3.01
N GLY A 327 -25.67 28.90 -3.47
CA GLY A 327 -26.97 29.55 -3.55
C GLY A 327 -27.30 29.92 -5.00
N VAL A 328 -28.45 29.42 -5.45
CA VAL A 328 -29.41 30.13 -6.34
C VAL A 328 -29.21 30.09 -7.86
N HIS A 329 -30.22 29.48 -8.52
CA HIS A 329 -30.71 29.66 -9.91
C HIS A 329 -29.74 29.29 -11.06
N ARG A 330 -30.13 28.58 -12.11
CA ARG A 330 -31.45 28.41 -12.76
C ARG A 330 -31.42 27.16 -13.62
#